data_AF-A0A348NXZ4-F1
#
_entry.id   AF-A0A348NXZ4-F1
#
_cell.length_a   1.000
_cell.length_b   1.000
_cell.length_c   1.000
_cell.angle_alpha   90.00
_cell.angle_beta   90.00
_cell.angle_gamma   90.00
#
_symmetry.space_group_name_H-M   'P 1'
#
loop_
_entity.id
_entity.type
_entity.pdbx_description
1 polymer ?
#
loop_
_entity_poly.entity_id
_entity_poly.type
_entity_poly.pdbx_seq_one_letter_code
_entity_poly.pdbx_strand_id
1 'polypeptide(L)'
;MRYINCNISGISDFVFNINSYDQNDSAKLLKGRIFLAQSMLGSIKHKLESLFELKNTVVISSDGCSFTILVEDKKGIEKEFNDFADVIEEFFFEEYNAEIYPALILTKPYSQKDLSENMGKIQSDINTLTAHKKRRKFYNIIKKSRFVIKKSFRNGLCRLCEKNPVESGICSLCNTAMEYGARQDALSSLDLKNKYLLLISSEDIRESLNSEAKLEDLIKEFPSMYPVLTGEGRIVLIGSIDDVINFSLVLHKSSINYAGVHKISDNSTLRSVYRQTENAVLKSKRLLKVKSNDGAITVFDLTLKWNDLESAKELSDLVYKTVSDKKISKSFWYKYYNCWQATERINGNDHFSSRDILGAAGISSEINRCIELKEVFRRNKILNMDKLCRKDDKTYKIMLAGLRYGISRVEEKMKSGGIYD
;
A
#
# COMPACT_ATOMS: atom_id res chain seq x y z
N MET A 1 -16.85 4.19 33.41
CA MET A 1 -15.59 4.15 32.63
C MET A 1 -15.71 5.05 31.41
N ARG A 2 -14.61 5.58 30.88
CA ARG A 2 -14.55 6.31 29.61
C ARG A 2 -13.52 5.67 28.69
N TYR A 3 -13.64 5.94 27.39
CA TYR A 3 -12.64 5.55 26.42
C TYR A 3 -11.87 6.79 25.98
N ILE A 4 -10.55 6.66 25.91
CA ILE A 4 -9.70 7.58 25.17
C ILE A 4 -9.29 6.88 23.89
N ASN A 5 -9.60 7.50 22.75
CA ASN A 5 -9.15 7.04 21.45
C ASN A 5 -8.25 8.12 20.82
N CYS A 6 -7.12 7.68 20.28
CA CYS A 6 -6.25 8.51 19.48
C CYS A 6 -6.18 7.91 18.09
N ASN A 7 -6.49 8.69 17.06
CA ASN A 7 -6.27 8.29 15.67
C ASN A 7 -5.53 9.40 14.93
N ILE A 8 -4.31 9.11 14.47
CA ILE A 8 -3.50 10.11 13.76
C ILE A 8 -3.91 10.10 12.28
N SER A 9 -4.48 11.21 11.83
CA SER A 9 -4.87 11.41 10.44
C SER A 9 -3.72 11.95 9.61
N GLY A 10 -3.57 11.44 8.38
CA GLY A 10 -2.57 11.93 7.42
C GLY A 10 -1.25 11.18 7.48
N ILE A 11 -1.15 10.09 8.25
CA ILE A 11 0.05 9.26 8.33
C ILE A 11 0.43 8.73 6.95
N SER A 12 -0.53 8.26 6.16
CA SER A 12 -0.28 7.75 4.81
C SER A 12 0.43 8.79 3.94
N ASP A 13 -0.07 10.03 3.90
CA ASP A 13 0.57 11.12 3.18
C ASP A 13 1.95 11.45 3.76
N PHE A 14 2.09 11.50 5.09
CA PHE A 14 3.37 11.74 5.74
C PHE A 14 4.41 10.67 5.38
N VAL A 15 4.07 9.39 5.46
CA VAL A 15 4.99 8.27 5.18
C VAL A 15 5.37 8.22 3.70
N PHE A 16 4.41 8.33 2.79
CA PHE A 16 4.65 8.13 1.36
C PHE A 16 5.01 9.40 0.58
N ASN A 17 4.92 10.61 1.16
CA ASN A 17 5.33 11.86 0.50
C ASN A 17 6.86 11.99 0.41
N ILE A 18 7.47 11.11 -0.35
CA ILE A 18 8.91 11.02 -0.61
C ILE A 18 9.11 11.25 -2.10
N ASN A 19 9.88 12.29 -2.41
CA ASN A 19 10.16 12.77 -3.77
C ASN A 19 11.60 12.48 -4.23
N SER A 20 12.39 11.72 -3.46
CA SER A 20 13.76 11.41 -3.82
C SER A 20 13.83 10.54 -5.08
N TYR A 21 14.61 11.00 -6.06
CA TYR A 21 15.07 10.20 -7.20
C TYR A 21 16.14 9.18 -6.79
N ASP A 22 16.82 9.40 -5.66
CA ASP A 22 17.72 8.42 -5.06
C ASP A 22 16.93 7.38 -4.27
N GLN A 23 16.94 6.14 -4.75
CA GLN A 23 16.20 5.03 -4.16
C GLN A 23 16.76 4.58 -2.80
N ASN A 24 18.06 4.75 -2.55
CA ASN A 24 18.67 4.41 -1.27
C ASN A 24 18.23 5.39 -0.18
N ASP A 25 18.23 6.68 -0.50
CA ASP A 25 17.68 7.71 0.40
C ASP A 25 16.17 7.50 0.61
N SER A 26 15.44 7.13 -0.45
CA SER A 26 14.00 6.84 -0.36
C SER A 26 13.68 5.71 0.63
N ALA A 27 14.44 4.62 0.60
CA ALA A 27 14.23 3.48 1.48
C ALA A 27 14.51 3.83 2.94
N LYS A 28 15.62 4.52 3.23
CA LYS A 28 15.96 4.99 4.59
C LYS A 28 14.91 5.97 5.10
N LEU A 29 14.52 6.94 4.28
CA LEU A 29 13.51 7.93 4.65
C LEU A 29 12.16 7.29 4.95
N LEU A 30 11.73 6.33 4.12
CA LEU A 30 10.48 5.59 4.31
C LEU A 30 10.45 4.92 5.69
N LYS A 31 11.50 4.15 6.03
CA LYS A 31 11.64 3.46 7.33
C LYS A 31 11.62 4.43 8.50
N GLY A 32 12.38 5.51 8.36
CA GLY A 32 12.42 6.60 9.33
C GLY A 32 11.05 7.18 9.63
N ARG A 33 10.25 7.44 8.59
CA ARG A 33 8.91 8.01 8.76
C ARG A 33 7.92 7.02 9.36
N ILE A 34 8.00 5.74 9.01
CA ILE A 34 7.20 4.69 9.65
C ILE A 34 7.51 4.63 11.14
N PHE A 35 8.80 4.53 11.48
CA PHE A 35 9.26 4.50 12.86
C PHE A 35 8.83 5.74 13.64
N LEU A 36 8.97 6.93 13.04
CA LEU A 36 8.52 8.18 13.63
C LEU A 36 7.01 8.15 13.91
N ALA A 37 6.19 7.74 12.93
CA ALA A 37 4.74 7.68 13.09
C ALA A 37 4.32 6.72 14.23
N GLN A 38 4.94 5.54 14.29
CA GLN A 38 4.72 4.56 15.37
C GLN A 38 5.18 5.08 16.74
N SER A 39 6.36 5.71 16.78
CA SER A 39 6.95 6.27 18.01
C SER A 39 6.13 7.42 18.56
N MET A 40 5.56 8.27 17.69
CA MET A 40 4.64 9.34 18.07
C MET A 40 3.41 8.76 18.77
N LEU A 41 2.77 7.75 18.16
CA LEU A 41 1.58 7.11 18.72
C LEU A 41 1.89 6.45 20.07
N GLY A 42 3.01 5.72 20.16
CA GLY A 42 3.49 5.10 21.39
C GLY A 42 3.79 6.11 22.50
N SER A 43 4.38 7.26 22.15
CA SER A 43 4.70 8.33 23.10
C SER A 43 3.44 9.02 23.64
N ILE A 44 2.47 9.30 22.78
CA ILE A 44 1.17 9.86 23.20
C ILE A 44 0.47 8.89 24.15
N LYS A 45 0.43 7.60 23.79
CA LYS A 45 -0.15 6.55 24.63
C LYS A 45 0.54 6.50 25.99
N HIS A 46 1.87 6.37 26.01
CA HIS A 46 2.64 6.29 27.26
C HIS A 46 2.42 7.51 28.16
N LYS A 47 2.33 8.71 27.57
CA LYS A 47 2.07 9.94 28.32
C LYS A 47 0.66 9.96 28.92
N LEU A 48 -0.35 9.47 28.21
CA LEU A 48 -1.71 9.30 28.74
C LEU A 48 -1.76 8.27 29.87
N GLU A 49 -1.06 7.15 29.73
CA GLU A 49 -0.97 6.11 30.76
C GLU A 49 -0.35 6.66 32.05
N SER A 50 0.73 7.44 31.91
CA SER A 50 1.34 8.14 33.03
C SER A 50 0.42 9.22 33.62
N LEU A 51 -0.28 10.00 32.80
CA LEU A 51 -1.17 11.07 33.24
C LEU A 51 -2.34 10.53 34.09
N PHE A 52 -2.90 9.38 33.71
CA PHE A 52 -4.05 8.79 34.38
C PHE A 52 -3.68 7.63 35.34
N GLU A 53 -2.39 7.48 35.65
CA GLU A 53 -1.86 6.43 36.54
C GLU A 53 -2.34 5.01 36.19
N LEU A 54 -2.37 4.71 34.88
CA LEU A 54 -2.88 3.43 34.38
C LEU A 54 -1.84 2.33 34.65
N LYS A 55 -1.98 1.64 35.80
CA LYS A 55 -1.09 0.54 36.19
C LYS A 55 -1.22 -0.70 35.30
N ASN A 56 -2.40 -0.91 34.71
CA ASN A 56 -2.73 -2.05 33.85
C ASN A 56 -3.64 -1.58 32.71
N THR A 57 -3.11 -0.78 31.78
CA THR A 57 -3.90 -0.30 30.64
C THR A 57 -4.50 -1.47 29.88
N VAL A 58 -5.84 -1.56 29.86
CA VAL A 58 -6.52 -2.41 28.89
C VAL A 58 -6.46 -1.67 27.56
N VAL A 59 -5.40 -1.93 26.80
CA VAL A 59 -5.32 -1.52 25.40
C VAL A 59 -6.33 -2.38 24.66
N ILE A 60 -7.45 -1.77 24.28
CA ILE A 60 -8.56 -2.50 23.64
C ILE A 60 -8.21 -2.77 22.18
N SER A 61 -7.57 -1.79 21.54
CA SER A 61 -7.04 -1.92 20.19
C SER A 61 -5.86 -0.99 20.00
N SER A 62 -4.90 -1.44 19.20
CA SER A 62 -3.84 -0.62 18.64
C SER A 62 -3.65 -1.09 17.21
N ASP A 63 -4.12 -0.33 16.23
CA ASP A 63 -3.63 -0.48 14.86
C ASP A 63 -2.49 0.54 14.68
N GLY A 64 -1.52 0.33 13.80
CA GLY A 64 -0.29 1.16 13.74
C GLY A 64 -0.48 2.68 13.56
N CYS A 65 -1.72 3.17 13.44
CA CYS A 65 -2.10 4.59 13.37
C CYS A 65 -3.09 5.05 14.46
N SER A 66 -3.61 4.15 15.29
CA SER A 66 -4.57 4.49 16.34
C SER A 66 -4.55 3.55 17.54
N PHE A 67 -4.93 4.06 18.71
CA PHE A 67 -5.15 3.22 19.88
C PHE A 67 -6.42 3.62 20.61
N THR A 68 -6.94 2.67 21.40
CA THR A 68 -8.06 2.90 22.32
C THR A 68 -7.72 2.35 23.70
N ILE A 69 -7.80 3.20 24.72
CA ILE A 69 -7.58 2.83 26.11
C ILE A 69 -8.85 3.09 26.94
N LEU A 70 -9.10 2.21 27.91
CA LEU A 70 -10.18 2.37 28.88
C LEU A 70 -9.65 3.07 30.14
N VAL A 71 -10.35 4.11 30.60
CA VAL A 71 -9.98 4.88 31.79
C VAL A 71 -11.16 4.98 32.76
N GLU A 72 -10.84 5.15 34.05
CA GLU A 72 -11.85 5.43 35.07
C GLU A 72 -12.42 6.84 34.89
N ASP A 73 -13.72 7.02 35.16
CA ASP A 73 -14.35 8.34 35.12
C ASP A 73 -14.12 9.08 36.45
N LYS A 74 -13.03 9.85 36.55
CA LYS A 74 -12.69 10.63 37.74
C LYS A 74 -13.03 12.11 37.57
N LYS A 75 -13.33 12.79 38.68
CA LYS A 75 -13.54 14.24 38.67
C LYS A 75 -12.29 14.95 38.15
N GLY A 76 -12.45 15.80 37.13
CA GLY A 76 -11.35 16.55 36.52
C GLY A 76 -10.74 15.92 35.27
N ILE A 77 -11.09 14.66 34.95
CA ILE A 77 -10.52 13.95 33.80
C ILE A 77 -10.66 14.71 32.48
N GLU A 78 -11.79 15.37 32.26
CA GLU A 78 -12.03 16.14 31.03
C GLU A 78 -11.08 17.32 30.92
N LYS A 79 -10.77 18.00 32.03
CA LYS A 79 -9.84 19.13 32.03
C LYS A 79 -8.43 18.64 31.73
N GLU A 80 -7.95 17.65 32.46
CA GLU A 80 -6.61 17.08 32.27
C GLU A 80 -6.42 16.53 30.85
N PHE A 81 -7.44 15.83 30.32
CA PHE A 81 -7.44 15.33 28.95
C PHE A 81 -7.38 16.47 27.93
N ASN A 82 -8.21 17.51 28.08
CA ASN A 82 -8.24 18.64 27.14
C ASN A 82 -6.94 19.45 27.19
N ASP A 83 -6.37 19.67 28.38
CA ASP A 83 -5.09 20.34 28.55
C ASP A 83 -3.98 19.55 27.84
N PHE A 84 -3.94 18.23 27.99
CA PHE A 84 -3.01 17.36 27.27
C PHE A 84 -3.25 17.38 25.75
N ALA A 85 -4.51 17.29 25.31
CA ALA A 85 -4.86 17.30 23.89
C ALA A 85 -4.45 18.61 23.22
N ASP A 86 -4.63 19.76 23.87
CA ASP A 86 -4.21 21.07 23.37
C ASP A 86 -2.67 21.13 23.21
N VAL A 87 -1.90 20.61 24.18
CA VAL A 87 -0.42 20.54 24.08
C VAL A 87 0.02 19.67 22.91
N ILE A 88 -0.61 18.50 22.73
CA ILE A 88 -0.29 17.59 21.63
C ILE A 88 -0.69 18.19 20.28
N GLU A 89 -1.86 18.83 20.17
CA GLU A 89 -2.26 19.51 18.95
C GLU A 89 -1.28 20.62 18.58
N GLU A 90 -0.83 21.43 19.54
CA GLU A 90 0.15 22.50 19.31
C GLU A 90 1.49 21.95 18.81
N PHE A 91 2.00 20.90 19.46
CA PHE A 91 3.21 20.21 19.03
C PHE A 91 3.12 19.72 17.58
N PHE A 92 2.02 19.04 17.22
CA PHE A 92 1.84 18.54 15.85
C PHE A 92 1.65 19.67 14.82
N PHE A 93 1.03 20.78 15.22
CA PHE A 93 0.86 21.95 14.38
C PHE A 93 2.21 22.60 14.05
N GLU A 94 3.06 22.81 15.05
CA GLU A 94 4.35 23.51 14.90
C GLU A 94 5.44 22.62 14.26
N GLU A 95 5.62 21.40 14.78
CA GLU A 95 6.71 20.50 14.36
C GLU A 95 6.44 19.88 13.00
N TYR A 96 5.20 19.44 12.75
CA TYR A 96 4.83 18.72 11.53
C TYR A 96 4.07 19.57 10.53
N ASN A 97 4.04 20.90 10.71
CA ASN A 97 3.33 21.83 9.82
C ASN A 97 1.87 21.45 9.58
N ALA A 98 1.21 20.87 10.58
CA ALA A 98 -0.14 20.34 10.47
C ALA A 98 -0.34 19.24 9.38
N GLU A 99 0.75 18.62 8.88
CA GLU A 99 0.68 17.52 7.90
C GLU A 99 -0.01 16.29 8.48
N ILE A 100 0.24 16.02 9.76
CA ILE A 100 -0.39 14.95 10.54
C ILE A 100 -1.16 15.53 11.72
N TYR A 101 -2.31 14.95 12.03
CA TYR A 101 -3.20 15.43 13.08
C TYR A 101 -3.60 14.30 14.04
N PRO A 102 -3.25 14.40 15.35
CA PRO A 102 -3.64 13.42 16.35
C PRO A 102 -5.08 13.69 16.81
N ALA A 103 -6.04 12.97 16.27
CA ALA A 103 -7.43 13.07 16.72
C ALA A 103 -7.60 12.35 18.06
N LEU A 104 -7.29 13.06 19.15
CA LEU A 104 -7.56 12.64 20.52
C LEU A 104 -9.02 12.90 20.86
N ILE A 105 -9.72 11.85 21.30
CA ILE A 105 -11.09 11.92 21.79
C ILE A 105 -11.21 11.29 23.18
N LEU A 106 -12.08 11.87 23.99
CA LEU A 106 -12.53 11.31 25.26
C LEU A 106 -14.05 11.11 25.14
N THR A 107 -14.53 9.90 25.37
CA THR A 107 -15.97 9.63 25.30
C THR A 107 -16.69 10.16 26.54
N LYS A 108 -18.02 10.18 26.45
CA LYS A 108 -18.89 10.23 27.63
C LYS A 108 -18.65 9.01 28.55
N PRO A 109 -19.06 9.07 29.82
CA PRO A 109 -18.98 7.90 30.68
C PRO A 109 -19.98 6.82 30.26
N TYR A 110 -19.53 5.58 30.36
CA TYR A 110 -20.31 4.37 30.15
C TYR A 110 -20.40 3.58 31.46
N SER A 111 -21.59 3.03 31.71
CA SER A 111 -21.84 2.12 32.82
C SER A 111 -21.28 0.72 32.55
N GLN A 112 -21.20 -0.13 33.57
CA GLN A 112 -20.81 -1.53 33.38
C GLN A 112 -21.76 -2.26 32.43
N LYS A 113 -23.05 -1.97 32.49
CA LYS A 113 -24.07 -2.54 31.60
C LYS A 113 -23.83 -2.15 30.14
N ASP A 114 -23.41 -0.91 29.88
CA ASP A 114 -23.06 -0.47 28.52
C ASP A 114 -21.87 -1.25 27.95
N LEU A 115 -20.86 -1.52 28.79
CA LEU A 115 -19.67 -2.27 28.39
C LEU A 115 -19.99 -3.74 28.08
N SER A 116 -20.97 -4.35 28.76
CA SER A 116 -21.35 -5.74 28.52
C SER A 116 -22.35 -5.91 27.37
N GLU A 117 -23.31 -4.99 27.20
CA GLU A 117 -24.44 -5.18 26.29
C GLU A 117 -24.38 -4.30 25.04
N ASN A 118 -23.63 -3.18 25.07
CA ASN A 118 -23.73 -2.12 24.07
C ASN A 118 -22.41 -1.79 23.35
N MET A 119 -21.47 -2.76 23.25
CA MET A 119 -20.16 -2.53 22.63
C MET A 119 -20.23 -1.99 21.20
N GLY A 120 -21.17 -2.46 20.37
CA GLY A 120 -21.37 -1.95 19.01
C GLY A 120 -21.75 -0.46 18.98
N LYS A 121 -22.56 -0.02 19.96
CA LYS A 121 -22.95 1.38 20.11
C LYS A 121 -21.79 2.24 20.60
N ILE A 122 -20.98 1.74 21.53
CA ILE A 122 -19.76 2.41 22.01
C ILE A 122 -18.77 2.61 20.86
N GLN A 123 -18.54 1.58 20.05
CA GLN A 123 -17.65 1.69 18.89
C GLN A 123 -18.18 2.70 17.86
N SER A 124 -19.49 2.73 17.63
CA SER A 124 -20.13 3.73 16.75
C SER A 124 -19.96 5.16 17.28
N ASP A 125 -20.08 5.35 18.60
CA ASP A 125 -19.87 6.65 19.26
C ASP A 125 -18.41 7.12 19.10
N ILE A 126 -17.44 6.25 19.38
CA ILE A 126 -16.00 6.49 19.16
C ILE A 126 -15.74 6.90 17.71
N ASN A 127 -16.25 6.13 16.74
CA ASN A 127 -16.06 6.42 15.32
C ASN A 127 -16.67 7.77 14.91
N THR A 128 -17.85 8.10 15.43
CA THR A 128 -18.55 9.37 15.17
C THR A 128 -17.77 10.56 15.72
N LEU A 129 -17.31 10.46 16.98
CA LEU A 129 -16.49 11.49 17.62
C LEU A 129 -15.15 11.67 16.90
N THR A 130 -14.47 10.58 16.53
CA THR A 130 -13.22 10.63 15.76
C THR A 130 -13.44 11.27 14.39
N ALA A 131 -14.52 10.92 13.68
CA ALA A 131 -14.85 11.56 12.40
C ALA A 131 -15.12 13.06 12.56
N HIS A 132 -15.87 13.46 13.59
CA HIS A 132 -16.11 14.87 13.89
C HIS A 132 -14.81 15.63 14.21
N LYS A 133 -13.95 15.06 15.05
CA LYS A 133 -12.64 15.64 15.43
C LYS A 133 -11.71 15.76 14.20
N LYS A 134 -11.71 14.78 13.29
CA LYS A 134 -10.95 14.81 12.03
C LYS A 134 -11.45 15.84 11.01
N ARG A 135 -12.74 16.20 11.03
CA ARG A 135 -13.29 17.28 10.17
C ARG A 135 -12.94 18.67 10.69
N ARG A 136 -12.47 18.77 11.94
CA ARG A 136 -12.14 20.01 12.64
C ARG A 136 -10.68 20.02 13.13
N LYS A 137 -9.76 19.60 12.24
CA LYS A 137 -8.32 19.54 12.57
C LYS A 137 -7.82 20.90 13.05
N PHE A 138 -7.12 20.90 14.18
CA PHE A 138 -6.50 22.10 14.78
C PHE A 138 -7.47 23.26 15.03
N TYR A 139 -8.77 22.99 15.19
CA TYR A 139 -9.79 24.04 15.36
C TYR A 139 -9.48 24.96 16.55
N ASN A 140 -8.95 24.41 17.65
CA ASN A 140 -8.61 25.19 18.84
C ASN A 140 -7.48 26.18 18.57
N ILE A 141 -6.44 25.77 17.83
CA ILE A 141 -5.30 26.62 17.44
C ILE A 141 -5.76 27.70 16.46
N ILE A 142 -6.55 27.31 15.46
CA ILE A 142 -7.08 28.21 14.45
C ILE A 142 -7.97 29.28 15.10
N LYS A 143 -8.82 28.90 16.06
CA LYS A 143 -9.68 29.83 16.82
C LYS A 143 -8.85 30.84 17.63
N LYS A 144 -7.65 30.47 18.09
CA LYS A 144 -6.68 31.36 18.74
C LYS A 144 -5.93 32.27 17.73
N SER A 145 -6.40 32.36 16.48
CA SER A 145 -5.87 33.21 15.40
C SER A 145 -4.50 32.80 14.84
N ARG A 146 -4.05 31.56 15.07
CA ARG A 146 -2.85 30.98 14.41
C ARG A 146 -3.27 30.30 13.09
N PHE A 147 -3.44 31.09 12.04
CA PHE A 147 -3.76 30.59 10.70
C PHE A 147 -2.52 30.32 9.83
N VAL A 148 -1.39 30.96 10.15
CA VAL A 148 -0.18 30.94 9.32
C VAL A 148 1.00 30.44 10.15
N ILE A 149 1.59 29.35 9.71
CA ILE A 149 2.88 28.89 10.23
C ILE A 149 3.97 29.71 9.54
N LYS A 150 4.56 30.66 10.28
CA LYS A 150 5.61 31.53 9.75
C LYS A 150 6.92 30.75 9.66
N LYS A 151 7.18 30.13 8.51
CA LYS A 151 8.50 29.55 8.18
C LYS A 151 9.14 30.31 7.01
N SER A 152 10.46 30.49 7.08
CA SER A 152 11.23 31.13 6.01
C SER A 152 11.59 30.11 4.94
N PHE A 153 11.18 30.38 3.69
CA PHE A 153 11.53 29.55 2.52
C PHE A 153 12.69 30.15 1.70
N ARG A 154 13.48 31.06 2.29
CA ARG A 154 14.54 31.78 1.58
C ARG A 154 15.56 30.86 0.90
N ASN A 155 15.86 29.69 1.48
CA ASN A 155 16.80 28.72 0.89
C ASN A 155 16.09 27.58 0.14
N GLY A 156 14.82 27.77 -0.24
CA GLY A 156 14.05 26.79 -1.00
C GLY A 156 13.39 25.69 -0.17
N LEU A 157 13.02 24.62 -0.86
CA LEU A 157 12.31 23.45 -0.33
C LEU A 157 13.24 22.26 -0.18
N CYS A 158 12.93 21.40 0.78
CA CYS A 158 13.62 20.12 0.98
C CYS A 158 13.53 19.24 -0.27
N ARG A 159 14.68 18.79 -0.78
CA ARG A 159 14.77 17.91 -1.96
C ARG A 159 14.06 16.55 -1.79
N LEU A 160 13.86 16.10 -0.55
CA LEU A 160 13.27 14.79 -0.25
C LEU A 160 11.75 14.84 -0.07
N CYS A 161 11.18 15.92 0.49
CA CYS A 161 9.74 16.02 0.75
C CYS A 161 9.02 17.10 -0.05
N GLU A 162 9.75 18.05 -0.64
CA GLU A 162 9.25 19.23 -1.37
C GLU A 162 8.22 20.07 -0.61
N LYS A 163 8.19 19.97 0.72
CA LYS A 163 7.21 20.66 1.58
C LYS A 163 7.85 21.61 2.57
N ASN A 164 8.89 21.13 3.25
CA ASN A 164 9.48 21.85 4.36
C ASN A 164 10.64 22.74 3.88
N PRO A 165 10.80 23.94 4.46
CA PRO A 165 11.94 24.79 4.18
C PRO A 165 13.24 24.16 4.69
N VAL A 166 14.35 24.61 4.13
CA VAL A 166 15.69 24.11 4.48
C VAL A 166 16.65 25.25 4.78
N GLU A 167 17.70 24.94 5.53
CA GLU A 167 18.92 25.74 5.54
C GLU A 167 19.84 25.32 4.40
N SER A 168 19.99 24.00 4.19
CA SER A 168 20.66 23.43 3.03
C SER A 168 20.09 22.05 2.69
N GLY A 169 19.68 21.83 1.43
CA GLY A 169 19.34 20.53 0.84
C GLY A 169 18.14 19.76 1.43
N ILE A 170 18.21 19.34 2.70
CA ILE A 170 17.28 18.44 3.40
C ILE A 170 16.75 19.14 4.66
N CYS A 171 15.45 19.04 4.95
CA CYS A 171 14.87 19.62 6.17
C CYS A 171 15.18 18.76 7.40
N SER A 172 15.16 19.38 8.58
CA SER A 172 15.39 18.71 9.87
C SER A 172 14.59 17.41 10.01
N LEU A 173 13.29 17.46 9.74
CA LEU A 173 12.39 16.30 9.82
C LEU A 173 12.82 15.13 8.91
N CYS A 174 13.24 15.42 7.68
CA CYS A 174 13.72 14.37 6.78
C CYS A 174 15.09 13.85 7.20
N ASN A 175 15.97 14.71 7.75
CA ASN A 175 17.27 14.29 8.26
C ASN A 175 17.11 13.35 9.46
N THR A 176 16.29 13.72 10.43
CA THR A 176 15.97 12.89 11.60
C THR A 176 15.33 11.56 11.18
N ALA A 177 14.40 11.57 10.22
CA ALA A 177 13.84 10.34 9.68
C ALA A 177 14.93 9.47 9.01
N MET A 178 15.81 10.04 8.19
CA MET A 178 16.93 9.32 7.58
C MET A 178 17.85 8.68 8.63
N GLU A 179 18.16 9.40 9.72
CA GLU A 179 18.95 8.87 10.83
C GLU A 179 18.28 7.67 11.51
N TYR A 180 16.98 7.76 11.82
CA TYR A 180 16.24 6.63 12.39
C TYR A 180 16.17 5.45 11.42
N GLY A 181 15.89 5.72 10.15
CA GLY A 181 15.84 4.69 9.12
C GLY A 181 17.17 3.99 8.87
N ALA A 182 18.29 4.70 9.04
CA ALA A 182 19.63 4.13 8.93
C ALA A 182 20.00 3.20 10.11
N ARG A 183 19.40 3.41 11.29
CA ARG A 183 19.62 2.58 12.49
C ARG A 183 18.78 1.31 12.52
N GLN A 184 17.85 1.12 11.57
CA GLN A 184 17.03 -0.08 11.52
C GLN A 184 17.76 -1.20 10.77
N ASP A 185 18.47 -2.04 11.51
CA ASP A 185 19.34 -3.12 11.00
C ASP A 185 18.59 -4.15 10.14
N ALA A 186 17.35 -4.48 10.50
CA ALA A 186 16.50 -5.46 9.80
C ALA A 186 16.18 -5.06 8.35
N LEU A 187 16.45 -3.81 7.98
CA LEU A 187 16.04 -3.22 6.72
C LEU A 187 17.22 -2.74 5.87
N SER A 188 18.46 -2.94 6.31
CA SER A 188 19.68 -2.50 5.60
C SER A 188 19.78 -2.97 4.13
N SER A 189 18.99 -3.98 3.73
CA SER A 189 18.92 -4.53 2.37
C SER A 189 17.70 -4.13 1.53
N LEU A 190 16.75 -3.34 2.05
CA LEU A 190 15.55 -2.97 1.28
C LEU A 190 15.91 -1.97 0.18
N ASP A 191 16.27 -2.51 -0.99
CA ASP A 191 16.31 -1.81 -2.25
C ASP A 191 14.88 -1.71 -2.81
N LEU A 192 14.37 -0.50 -2.94
CA LEU A 192 13.04 -0.25 -3.51
C LEU A 192 12.99 -0.48 -5.02
N LYS A 193 14.15 -0.61 -5.68
CA LYS A 193 14.23 -0.85 -7.11
C LYS A 193 13.55 -2.14 -7.52
N ASN A 194 12.66 -2.05 -8.51
CA ASN A 194 11.87 -3.19 -9.00
C ASN A 194 10.99 -3.86 -7.94
N LYS A 195 10.74 -3.21 -6.80
CA LYS A 195 9.77 -3.71 -5.82
C LYS A 195 8.37 -3.30 -6.20
N TYR A 196 7.41 -3.96 -5.58
CA TYR A 196 6.00 -3.77 -5.81
C TYR A 196 5.32 -3.39 -4.51
N LEU A 197 4.45 -2.40 -4.57
CA LEU A 197 3.63 -1.96 -3.45
C LEU A 197 2.26 -2.63 -3.57
N LEU A 198 1.93 -3.43 -2.56
CA LEU A 198 0.63 -4.07 -2.37
C LEU A 198 -0.18 -3.28 -1.34
N LEU A 199 -1.39 -2.87 -1.70
CA LEU A 199 -2.34 -2.23 -0.80
C LEU A 199 -3.60 -3.09 -0.68
N ILE A 200 -3.98 -3.38 0.56
CA ILE A 200 -5.17 -4.16 0.91
C ILE A 200 -6.09 -3.30 1.78
N SER A 201 -7.40 -3.40 1.55
CA SER A 201 -8.43 -2.76 2.39
C SER A 201 -8.61 -3.55 3.68
N SER A 202 -8.51 -2.94 4.87
CA SER A 202 -8.63 -3.67 6.14
C SER A 202 -10.06 -4.11 6.47
N GLU A 203 -11.07 -3.52 5.85
CA GLU A 203 -12.46 -3.99 5.97
C GLU A 203 -12.50 -5.50 5.69
N ASP A 204 -11.77 -5.95 4.67
CA ASP A 204 -11.65 -7.37 4.31
C ASP A 204 -10.80 -8.17 5.32
N ILE A 205 -9.81 -7.54 5.96
CA ILE A 205 -8.87 -8.21 6.87
C ILE A 205 -9.50 -8.49 8.24
N ARG A 206 -10.24 -7.51 8.79
CA ARG A 206 -10.86 -7.65 10.12
C ARG A 206 -11.93 -8.73 10.14
N GLU A 207 -12.66 -8.90 9.04
CA GLU A 207 -13.66 -9.96 8.90
C GLU A 207 -13.03 -11.34 8.75
N SER A 208 -11.80 -11.42 8.21
CA SER A 208 -11.26 -12.69 7.73
C SER A 208 -10.11 -13.28 8.54
N LEU A 209 -9.22 -12.44 9.10
CA LEU A 209 -7.97 -12.94 9.73
C LEU A 209 -8.04 -13.07 11.25
N ASN A 210 -9.14 -12.71 11.93
CA ASN A 210 -9.35 -12.82 13.39
C ASN A 210 -8.29 -12.18 14.31
N SER A 211 -7.08 -11.84 13.85
CA SER A 211 -6.06 -11.05 14.57
C SER A 211 -4.92 -10.57 13.65
N GLU A 212 -4.26 -9.47 14.01
CA GLU A 212 -3.06 -8.97 13.33
C GLU A 212 -1.87 -9.93 13.47
N ALA A 213 -1.79 -10.69 14.58
CA ALA A 213 -0.73 -11.68 14.80
C ALA A 213 -0.67 -12.74 13.68
N LYS A 214 -1.82 -13.21 13.19
CA LYS A 214 -1.86 -14.17 12.08
C LYS A 214 -1.32 -13.57 10.78
N LEU A 215 -1.52 -12.27 10.57
CA LEU A 215 -0.98 -11.60 9.39
C LEU A 215 0.54 -11.49 9.47
N GLU A 216 1.08 -11.14 10.64
CA GLU A 216 2.53 -11.10 10.83
C GLU A 216 3.17 -12.47 10.60
N ASP A 217 2.54 -13.54 11.11
CA ASP A 217 2.99 -14.90 10.88
C ASP A 217 2.93 -15.28 9.40
N LEU A 218 1.87 -14.88 8.69
CA LEU A 218 1.78 -15.11 7.26
C LEU A 218 2.85 -14.34 6.47
N ILE A 219 3.14 -13.09 6.85
CA ILE A 219 4.18 -12.27 6.19
C ILE A 219 5.57 -12.92 6.35
N LYS A 220 5.85 -13.60 7.47
CA LYS A 220 7.14 -14.31 7.68
C LYS A 220 7.40 -15.42 6.65
N GLU A 221 6.37 -15.95 6.00
CA GLU A 221 6.51 -16.93 4.90
C GLU A 221 7.03 -16.30 3.60
N PHE A 222 7.04 -14.96 3.50
CA PHE A 222 7.42 -14.20 2.31
C PHE A 222 8.60 -13.26 2.63
N PRO A 223 9.84 -13.77 2.56
CA PRO A 223 11.00 -13.07 3.10
C PRO A 223 11.34 -11.75 2.41
N SER A 224 10.85 -11.51 1.18
CA SER A 224 11.04 -10.21 0.52
C SER A 224 9.92 -9.21 0.81
N MET A 225 8.87 -9.60 1.55
CA MET A 225 7.77 -8.73 1.93
C MET A 225 8.09 -7.95 3.19
N TYR A 226 7.83 -6.65 3.13
CA TYR A 226 8.03 -5.73 4.22
C TYR A 226 6.74 -4.96 4.51
N PRO A 227 6.21 -5.02 5.75
CA PRO A 227 5.09 -4.19 6.14
C PRO A 227 5.52 -2.75 6.31
N VAL A 228 4.89 -1.86 5.56
CA VAL A 228 5.18 -0.42 5.57
C VAL A 228 4.21 0.30 6.49
N LEU A 229 2.92 0.03 6.34
CA LEU A 229 1.89 0.68 7.12
C LEU A 229 0.74 -0.29 7.39
N THR A 230 0.39 -0.43 8.66
CA THR A 230 -0.84 -1.08 9.12
C THR A 230 -1.64 -0.01 9.88
N GLY A 231 -2.81 0.37 9.38
CA GLY A 231 -3.61 1.44 10.00
C GLY A 231 -4.48 2.21 9.00
N GLU A 232 -5.34 3.09 9.52
CA GLU A 232 -6.40 3.79 8.74
C GLU A 232 -7.30 2.83 7.94
N GLY A 233 -7.38 1.60 8.44
CA GLY A 233 -8.08 0.53 7.76
C GLY A 233 -7.44 0.06 6.45
N ARG A 234 -6.10 0.06 6.38
CA ARG A 234 -5.34 -0.42 5.22
C ARG A 234 -4.08 -1.14 5.66
N ILE A 235 -3.61 -2.03 4.79
CA ILE A 235 -2.30 -2.67 4.93
C ILE A 235 -1.51 -2.40 3.67
N VAL A 236 -0.31 -1.88 3.86
CA VAL A 236 0.61 -1.54 2.77
C VAL A 236 1.87 -2.36 2.96
N LEU A 237 2.17 -3.20 1.97
CA LEU A 237 3.35 -4.04 1.94
C LEU A 237 4.19 -3.69 0.72
N ILE A 238 5.51 -3.84 0.83
CA ILE A 238 6.44 -3.73 -0.30
C ILE A 238 7.22 -5.04 -0.41
N GLY A 239 7.37 -5.58 -1.62
CA GLY A 239 8.20 -6.77 -1.82
C GLY A 239 8.57 -7.06 -3.27
N SER A 240 9.19 -8.23 -3.50
CA SER A 240 9.40 -8.73 -4.88
C SER A 240 8.07 -9.01 -5.56
N ILE A 241 8.05 -9.09 -6.89
CA ILE A 241 6.79 -9.41 -7.58
C ILE A 241 6.27 -10.79 -7.21
N ASP A 242 7.15 -11.78 -7.03
CA ASP A 242 6.75 -13.15 -6.71
C ASP A 242 6.06 -13.21 -5.36
N ASP A 243 6.68 -12.62 -4.34
CA ASP A 243 6.11 -12.63 -3.01
C ASP A 243 4.82 -11.81 -2.94
N VAL A 244 4.77 -10.64 -3.60
CA VAL A 244 3.55 -9.81 -3.64
C VAL A 244 2.38 -10.58 -4.27
N ILE A 245 2.59 -11.25 -5.40
CA ILE A 245 1.52 -11.99 -6.08
C ILE A 245 1.12 -13.24 -5.30
N ASN A 246 2.09 -14.02 -4.81
CA ASN A 246 1.82 -15.24 -4.05
C ASN A 246 1.12 -14.91 -2.73
N PHE A 247 1.59 -13.90 -1.99
CA PHE A 247 0.95 -13.44 -0.77
C PHE A 247 -0.47 -12.93 -1.04
N SER A 248 -0.71 -12.21 -2.14
CA SER A 248 -2.06 -11.76 -2.53
C SER A 248 -3.01 -12.94 -2.75
N LEU A 249 -2.54 -14.03 -3.37
CA LEU A 249 -3.33 -15.26 -3.56
C LEU A 249 -3.62 -15.98 -2.23
N VAL A 250 -2.66 -16.02 -1.30
CA VAL A 250 -2.89 -16.60 0.03
C VAL A 250 -3.90 -15.78 0.83
N LEU A 251 -3.78 -14.45 0.76
CA LEU A 251 -4.76 -13.54 1.36
C LEU A 251 -6.16 -13.71 0.78
N HIS A 252 -6.28 -13.90 -0.54
CA HIS A 252 -7.58 -14.16 -1.15
C HIS A 252 -8.23 -15.44 -0.59
N LYS A 253 -7.46 -16.52 -0.40
CA LYS A 253 -7.94 -17.75 0.23
C LYS A 253 -8.37 -17.54 1.68
N SER A 254 -7.83 -16.50 2.32
CA SER A 254 -8.24 -16.00 3.63
C SER A 254 -9.27 -14.86 3.49
N SER A 255 -10.15 -14.92 2.49
CA SER A 255 -11.31 -14.04 2.27
C SER A 255 -11.00 -12.54 2.05
N ILE A 256 -9.80 -12.19 1.59
CA ILE A 256 -9.54 -10.83 1.10
C ILE A 256 -10.20 -10.60 -0.25
N ASN A 257 -11.06 -9.59 -0.31
CA ASN A 257 -11.82 -9.27 -1.51
C ASN A 257 -11.06 -8.33 -2.44
N TYR A 258 -10.37 -7.31 -1.91
CA TYR A 258 -9.81 -6.25 -2.76
C TYR A 258 -8.35 -5.95 -2.48
N ALA A 259 -7.57 -5.93 -3.55
CA ALA A 259 -6.18 -5.53 -3.53
C ALA A 259 -5.80 -4.67 -4.75
N GLY A 260 -4.72 -3.92 -4.59
CA GLY A 260 -4.08 -3.14 -5.63
C GLY A 260 -2.57 -3.38 -5.55
N VAL A 261 -1.94 -3.55 -6.71
CA VAL A 261 -0.50 -3.79 -6.83
C VAL A 261 0.08 -2.86 -7.88
N HIS A 262 1.14 -2.13 -7.53
CA HIS A 262 1.84 -1.25 -8.46
C HIS A 262 3.36 -1.39 -8.33
N LYS A 263 4.07 -1.24 -9.45
CA LYS A 263 5.54 -1.30 -9.49
C LYS A 263 6.13 0.02 -9.00
N ILE A 264 7.14 -0.04 -8.14
CA ILE A 264 7.99 1.11 -7.83
C ILE A 264 9.00 1.25 -8.97
N SER A 265 8.78 2.23 -9.84
CA SER A 265 9.64 2.48 -11.01
C SER A 265 10.77 3.47 -10.70
N ASP A 266 11.83 3.44 -11.49
CA ASP A 266 13.02 4.28 -11.28
C ASP A 266 12.72 5.79 -11.38
N ASN A 267 11.66 6.18 -12.09
CA ASN A 267 11.29 7.58 -12.32
C ASN A 267 10.03 8.00 -11.56
N SER A 268 9.49 7.14 -10.69
CA SER A 268 8.27 7.44 -9.92
C SER A 268 8.60 7.75 -8.47
N THR A 269 7.96 8.79 -7.94
CA THR A 269 7.98 9.10 -6.50
C THR A 269 7.18 8.05 -5.75
N LEU A 270 7.56 7.69 -4.52
CA LEU A 270 6.78 6.75 -3.70
C LEU A 270 5.34 7.25 -3.48
N ARG A 271 5.15 8.56 -3.44
CA ARG A 271 3.82 9.19 -3.35
C ARG A 271 2.95 8.86 -4.57
N SER A 272 3.53 8.96 -5.76
CA SER A 272 2.81 8.65 -7.01
C SER A 272 2.44 7.17 -7.07
N VAL A 273 3.36 6.28 -6.69
CA VAL A 273 3.12 4.83 -6.65
C VAL A 273 2.03 4.50 -5.63
N TYR A 274 2.11 5.04 -4.41
CA TYR A 274 1.08 4.83 -3.39
C TYR A 274 -0.32 5.24 -3.87
N ARG A 275 -0.44 6.43 -4.47
CA ARG A 275 -1.71 6.93 -5.04
C ARG A 275 -2.21 6.06 -6.19
N GLN A 276 -1.32 5.57 -7.05
CA GLN A 276 -1.68 4.63 -8.11
C GLN A 276 -2.21 3.32 -7.52
N THR A 277 -1.59 2.80 -6.46
CA THR A 277 -2.06 1.60 -5.77
C THR A 277 -3.40 1.81 -5.05
N GLU A 278 -3.62 2.96 -4.42
CA GLU A 278 -4.94 3.32 -3.87
C GLU A 278 -6.02 3.34 -4.95
N ASN A 279 -5.73 3.98 -6.08
CA ASN A 279 -6.63 4.01 -7.23
C ASN A 279 -6.86 2.60 -7.79
N ALA A 280 -5.85 1.73 -7.76
CA ALA A 280 -5.96 0.33 -8.14
C ALA A 280 -6.94 -0.43 -7.23
N VAL A 281 -6.89 -0.25 -5.91
CA VAL A 281 -7.88 -0.81 -4.98
C VAL A 281 -9.29 -0.28 -5.26
N LEU A 282 -9.43 1.02 -5.52
CA LEU A 282 -10.73 1.61 -5.86
C LEU A 282 -11.28 1.07 -7.19
N LYS A 283 -10.43 0.84 -8.20
CA LYS A 283 -10.80 0.18 -9.46
C LYS A 283 -11.30 -1.25 -9.19
N SER A 284 -10.58 -2.01 -8.36
CA SER A 284 -11.01 -3.36 -7.93
C SER A 284 -12.38 -3.34 -7.26
N LYS A 285 -12.63 -2.41 -6.33
CA LYS A 285 -13.94 -2.24 -5.67
C LYS A 285 -15.06 -1.87 -6.65
N ARG A 286 -14.78 -1.02 -7.65
CA ARG A 286 -15.79 -0.59 -8.64
C ARG A 286 -16.27 -1.73 -9.55
N LEU A 287 -15.37 -2.65 -9.92
CA LEU A 287 -15.70 -3.76 -10.81
C LEU A 287 -16.80 -4.68 -10.22
N LEU A 288 -16.93 -4.75 -8.89
CA LEU A 288 -17.92 -5.59 -8.20
C LEU A 288 -19.26 -4.93 -7.92
N LYS A 289 -19.40 -3.60 -8.00
CA LYS A 289 -20.73 -2.96 -7.94
C LYS A 289 -21.66 -3.42 -9.08
N VAL A 290 -21.15 -4.21 -10.03
CA VAL A 290 -21.86 -4.60 -11.24
C VAL A 290 -22.14 -6.11 -11.33
N LYS A 291 -21.32 -7.05 -10.79
CA LYS A 291 -21.44 -8.48 -11.25
C LYS A 291 -21.16 -9.69 -10.32
N SER A 292 -20.50 -9.64 -9.14
CA SER A 292 -20.30 -10.87 -8.29
C SER A 292 -19.64 -10.58 -6.92
N ASN A 293 -19.74 -11.52 -5.97
CA ASN A 293 -19.07 -11.47 -4.65
C ASN A 293 -17.58 -11.88 -4.68
N ASP A 294 -17.04 -12.37 -5.81
CA ASP A 294 -15.75 -13.07 -5.87
C ASP A 294 -14.48 -12.22 -5.68
N GLY A 295 -14.56 -10.98 -5.20
CA GLY A 295 -13.38 -10.11 -5.07
C GLY A 295 -12.75 -9.70 -6.41
N ALA A 296 -11.78 -8.78 -6.36
CA ALA A 296 -10.94 -8.43 -7.50
C ALA A 296 -9.60 -7.83 -7.05
N ILE A 297 -8.59 -7.99 -7.90
CA ILE A 297 -7.27 -7.37 -7.73
C ILE A 297 -6.90 -6.57 -8.96
N THR A 298 -6.34 -5.38 -8.76
CA THR A 298 -5.78 -4.59 -9.85
C THR A 298 -4.27 -4.65 -9.81
N VAL A 299 -3.66 -5.23 -10.84
CA VAL A 299 -2.23 -5.46 -10.98
C VAL A 299 -1.79 -5.07 -12.40
N PHE A 300 -0.65 -4.37 -12.53
CA PHE A 300 -0.19 -3.84 -13.82
C PHE A 300 -1.25 -3.00 -14.56
N ASP A 301 -2.03 -2.22 -13.80
CA ASP A 301 -3.16 -1.41 -14.28
C ASP A 301 -4.35 -2.21 -14.86
N LEU A 302 -4.34 -3.54 -14.71
CA LEU A 302 -5.41 -4.44 -15.12
C LEU A 302 -6.17 -4.97 -13.92
N THR A 303 -7.49 -4.83 -13.92
CA THR A 303 -8.36 -5.41 -12.88
C THR A 303 -8.78 -6.83 -13.27
N LEU A 304 -8.38 -7.80 -12.46
CA LEU A 304 -8.64 -9.23 -12.63
C LEU A 304 -9.53 -9.75 -11.50
N LYS A 305 -10.32 -10.79 -11.81
CA LYS A 305 -10.83 -11.68 -10.76
C LYS A 305 -9.69 -12.50 -10.17
N TRP A 306 -9.83 -13.00 -8.96
CA TRP A 306 -8.77 -13.78 -8.31
C TRP A 306 -8.42 -15.08 -9.06
N ASN A 307 -9.41 -15.83 -9.57
CA ASN A 307 -9.17 -17.01 -10.42
C ASN A 307 -8.43 -16.66 -11.73
N ASP A 308 -8.64 -15.44 -12.23
CA ASP A 308 -7.98 -14.95 -13.43
C ASP A 308 -6.52 -14.57 -13.14
N LEU A 309 -6.24 -14.10 -11.92
CA LEU A 309 -4.86 -13.91 -11.44
C LEU A 309 -4.11 -15.25 -11.31
N GLU A 310 -4.76 -16.31 -10.83
CA GLU A 310 -4.13 -17.65 -10.79
C GLU A 310 -3.74 -18.12 -12.20
N SER A 311 -4.65 -17.96 -13.17
CA SER A 311 -4.37 -18.26 -14.58
C SER A 311 -3.23 -17.39 -15.15
N ALA A 312 -3.18 -16.11 -14.77
CA ALA A 312 -2.10 -15.21 -15.16
C ALA A 312 -0.76 -15.63 -14.54
N LYS A 313 -0.76 -16.13 -13.30
CA LYS A 313 0.44 -16.69 -12.65
C LYS A 313 0.94 -17.94 -13.37
N GLU A 314 0.07 -18.86 -13.77
CA GLU A 314 0.47 -20.05 -14.55
C GLU A 314 1.16 -19.66 -15.86
N LEU A 315 0.63 -18.66 -16.56
CA LEU A 315 1.26 -18.10 -17.75
C LEU A 315 2.62 -17.47 -17.43
N SER A 316 2.72 -16.73 -16.32
CA SER A 316 3.98 -16.16 -15.86
C SER A 316 5.02 -17.23 -15.55
N ASP A 317 4.64 -18.34 -14.94
CA ASP A 317 5.52 -19.47 -14.64
C ASP A 317 6.05 -20.10 -15.94
N LEU A 318 5.21 -20.21 -16.97
CA LEU A 318 5.61 -20.68 -18.29
C LEU A 318 6.61 -19.74 -18.97
N VAL A 319 6.35 -18.43 -18.97
CA VAL A 319 7.27 -17.41 -19.52
C VAL A 319 8.61 -17.50 -18.82
N TYR A 320 8.62 -17.51 -17.49
CA TYR A 320 9.83 -17.59 -16.69
C TYR A 320 10.63 -18.86 -17.01
N LYS A 321 9.97 -20.03 -16.99
CA LYS A 321 10.60 -21.32 -17.26
C LYS A 321 11.20 -21.39 -18.66
N THR A 322 10.47 -20.95 -19.68
CA THR A 322 10.95 -21.04 -21.07
C THR A 322 12.13 -20.12 -21.38
N VAL A 323 12.23 -18.98 -20.69
CA VAL A 323 13.41 -18.10 -20.77
C VAL A 323 14.59 -18.70 -20.01
N SER A 324 14.37 -19.18 -18.78
CA SER A 324 15.42 -19.81 -17.97
C SER A 324 15.99 -21.07 -18.63
N ASP A 325 15.14 -21.88 -19.27
CA ASP A 325 15.55 -23.06 -20.04
C ASP A 325 16.23 -22.72 -21.39
N LYS A 326 16.38 -21.42 -21.72
CA LYS A 326 16.91 -20.91 -23.01
C LYS A 326 16.14 -21.38 -24.26
N LYS A 327 14.93 -21.94 -24.10
CA LYS A 327 14.05 -22.39 -25.19
C LYS A 327 13.42 -21.22 -25.95
N ILE A 328 13.05 -20.17 -25.21
CA ILE A 328 12.41 -18.99 -25.79
C ILE A 328 13.15 -17.75 -25.30
N SER A 329 13.60 -16.93 -26.23
CA SER A 329 14.27 -15.68 -25.88
C SER A 329 13.33 -14.73 -25.12
N LYS A 330 13.89 -13.97 -24.19
CA LYS A 330 13.19 -12.87 -23.51
C LYS A 330 12.58 -11.90 -24.53
N SER A 331 13.31 -11.52 -25.58
CA SER A 331 12.86 -10.62 -26.64
C SER A 331 11.59 -11.10 -27.35
N PHE A 332 11.45 -12.41 -27.55
CA PHE A 332 10.22 -12.96 -28.12
C PHE A 332 9.01 -12.68 -27.22
N TRP A 333 9.13 -12.90 -25.90
CA TRP A 333 8.03 -12.65 -24.97
C TRP A 333 7.63 -11.17 -24.89
N TYR A 334 8.56 -10.22 -24.99
CA TYR A 334 8.21 -8.79 -25.12
C TYR A 334 7.43 -8.52 -26.40
N LYS A 335 7.87 -9.10 -27.52
CA LYS A 335 7.15 -8.94 -28.79
C LYS A 335 5.75 -9.52 -28.68
N TYR A 336 5.60 -10.70 -28.08
CA TYR A 336 4.32 -11.33 -27.80
C TYR A 336 3.41 -10.46 -26.92
N TYR A 337 3.95 -9.88 -25.84
CA TYR A 337 3.24 -8.92 -25.00
C TYR A 337 2.77 -7.67 -25.76
N ASN A 338 3.65 -7.08 -26.58
CA ASN A 338 3.32 -5.89 -27.37
C ASN A 338 2.22 -6.16 -28.40
N CYS A 339 2.18 -7.37 -28.97
CA CYS A 339 1.09 -7.79 -29.86
C CYS A 339 -0.25 -7.86 -29.12
N TRP A 340 -0.29 -8.40 -27.89
CA TRP A 340 -1.49 -8.34 -27.07
C TRP A 340 -1.90 -6.89 -26.75
N GLN A 341 -0.96 -6.01 -26.38
CA GLN A 341 -1.29 -4.59 -26.16
C GLN A 341 -1.86 -3.91 -27.41
N ALA A 342 -1.31 -4.20 -28.59
CA ALA A 342 -1.82 -3.70 -29.87
C ALA A 342 -3.26 -4.16 -30.12
N THR A 343 -3.56 -5.43 -29.85
CA THR A 343 -4.91 -6.00 -29.98
C THR A 343 -5.94 -5.31 -29.08
N GLU A 344 -5.59 -4.93 -27.85
CA GLU A 344 -6.52 -4.15 -26.99
C GLU A 344 -6.82 -2.78 -27.54
N ARG A 345 -5.80 -2.05 -27.99
CA ARG A 345 -6.02 -0.74 -28.61
C ARG A 345 -6.97 -0.85 -29.80
N ILE A 346 -6.77 -1.87 -30.65
CA ILE A 346 -7.64 -2.15 -31.79
C ILE A 346 -9.08 -2.46 -31.34
N ASN A 347 -9.23 -3.33 -30.33
CA ASN A 347 -10.55 -3.79 -29.88
C ASN A 347 -11.31 -2.77 -29.01
N GLY A 348 -10.58 -1.88 -28.34
CA GLY A 348 -11.09 -0.82 -27.47
C GLY A 348 -11.65 0.38 -28.22
N ASN A 349 -11.53 0.41 -29.56
CA ASN A 349 -11.75 1.60 -30.39
C ASN A 349 -10.85 2.79 -30.00
N ASP A 350 -9.69 2.52 -29.40
CA ASP A 350 -8.69 3.53 -29.17
C ASP A 350 -7.98 3.88 -30.48
N HIS A 351 -7.25 5.00 -30.51
CA HIS A 351 -6.39 5.32 -31.64
C HIS A 351 -5.31 4.24 -31.81
N PHE A 352 -5.44 3.41 -32.84
CA PHE A 352 -4.45 2.40 -33.24
C PHE A 352 -3.76 2.81 -34.54
N SER A 353 -2.52 2.35 -34.70
CA SER A 353 -1.68 2.61 -35.86
C SER A 353 -1.64 1.40 -36.81
N SER A 354 -1.23 1.60 -38.06
CA SER A 354 -0.96 0.47 -38.98
C SER A 354 0.10 -0.50 -38.41
N ARG A 355 1.00 0.00 -37.55
CA ARG A 355 2.00 -0.82 -36.86
C ARG A 355 1.35 -1.80 -35.87
N ASP A 356 0.24 -1.45 -35.25
CA ASP A 356 -0.48 -2.34 -34.33
C ASP A 356 -1.08 -3.53 -35.07
N ILE A 357 -1.70 -3.29 -36.23
CA ILE A 357 -2.25 -4.34 -37.10
C ILE A 357 -1.14 -5.28 -37.59
N LEU A 358 -0.05 -4.70 -38.12
CA LEU A 358 1.08 -5.48 -38.64
C LEU A 358 1.77 -6.28 -37.52
N GLY A 359 1.88 -5.70 -36.32
CA GLY A 359 2.40 -6.39 -35.14
C GLY A 359 1.56 -7.60 -34.77
N ALA A 360 0.24 -7.44 -34.68
CA ALA A 360 -0.69 -8.53 -34.38
C ALA A 360 -0.66 -9.62 -35.47
N ALA A 361 -0.55 -9.27 -36.76
CA ALA A 361 -0.43 -10.25 -37.84
C ALA A 361 0.93 -10.98 -37.85
N GLY A 362 2.00 -10.28 -37.51
CA GLY A 362 3.37 -10.80 -37.58
C GLY A 362 3.67 -11.90 -36.55
N ILE A 363 3.02 -11.87 -35.38
CA ILE A 363 3.28 -12.84 -34.30
C ILE A 363 2.95 -14.29 -34.73
N SER A 364 1.88 -14.47 -35.49
CA SER A 364 1.47 -15.78 -35.99
C SER A 364 2.51 -16.37 -36.94
N SER A 365 3.17 -15.53 -37.74
CA SER A 365 4.27 -15.95 -38.61
C SER A 365 5.49 -16.41 -37.79
N GLU A 366 5.85 -15.68 -36.73
CA GLU A 366 6.99 -16.03 -35.88
C GLU A 366 6.78 -17.30 -35.07
N ILE A 367 5.60 -17.47 -34.48
CA ILE A 367 5.23 -18.71 -33.80
C ILE A 367 5.29 -19.88 -34.78
N ASN A 368 4.83 -19.68 -36.01
CA ASN A 368 4.87 -20.71 -37.04
C ASN A 368 6.28 -21.05 -37.55
N ARG A 369 7.26 -20.17 -37.33
CA ARG A 369 8.66 -20.38 -37.75
C ARG A 369 9.51 -21.12 -36.73
N CYS A 370 9.12 -21.18 -35.46
CA CYS A 370 9.87 -21.87 -34.42
C CYS A 370 9.15 -23.13 -33.94
N ILE A 371 9.74 -24.31 -34.16
CA ILE A 371 9.17 -25.61 -33.75
C ILE A 371 8.97 -25.66 -32.23
N GLU A 372 9.93 -25.15 -31.47
CA GLU A 372 9.84 -25.10 -30.00
C GLU A 372 8.68 -24.22 -29.53
N LEU A 373 8.44 -23.08 -30.19
CA LEU A 373 7.26 -22.26 -29.93
C LEU A 373 5.97 -23.03 -30.23
N LYS A 374 5.89 -23.75 -31.35
CA LYS A 374 4.71 -24.56 -31.66
C LYS A 374 4.42 -25.60 -30.59
N GLU A 375 5.43 -26.30 -30.08
CA GLU A 375 5.22 -27.29 -29.02
C GLU A 375 4.74 -26.64 -27.73
N VAL A 376 5.37 -25.55 -27.31
CA VAL A 376 4.98 -24.81 -26.10
C VAL A 376 3.53 -24.31 -26.23
N PHE A 377 3.17 -23.70 -27.36
CA PHE A 377 1.82 -23.18 -27.57
C PHE A 377 0.78 -24.30 -27.71
N ARG A 378 1.13 -25.44 -28.34
CA ARG A 378 0.22 -26.59 -28.49
C ARG A 378 -0.06 -27.28 -27.16
N ARG A 379 0.94 -27.38 -26.27
CA ARG A 379 0.79 -28.02 -24.95
C ARG A 379 0.08 -27.14 -23.93
N ASN A 380 0.14 -25.81 -24.08
CA ASN A 380 -0.41 -24.87 -23.10
C ASN A 380 -1.72 -24.24 -23.58
N LYS A 381 -2.85 -24.73 -23.05
CA LYS A 381 -4.21 -24.27 -23.40
C LYS A 381 -4.43 -22.76 -23.23
N ILE A 382 -3.67 -22.11 -22.33
CA ILE A 382 -3.73 -20.67 -22.08
C ILE A 382 -3.23 -19.87 -23.29
N LEU A 383 -2.23 -20.37 -24.02
CA LEU A 383 -1.62 -19.69 -25.16
C LEU A 383 -2.41 -19.83 -26.48
N ASN A 384 -3.70 -20.17 -26.42
CA ASN A 384 -4.48 -20.44 -27.62
C ASN A 384 -4.58 -19.20 -28.52
N MET A 385 -3.92 -19.26 -29.67
CA MET A 385 -3.82 -18.20 -30.67
C MET A 385 -5.17 -17.81 -31.28
N ASP A 386 -6.13 -18.74 -31.35
CA ASP A 386 -7.47 -18.46 -31.88
C ASP A 386 -8.22 -17.42 -31.03
N LYS A 387 -7.75 -17.18 -29.80
CA LYS A 387 -8.31 -16.18 -28.89
C LYS A 387 -7.75 -14.77 -29.10
N LEU A 388 -6.60 -14.59 -29.77
CA LEU A 388 -6.03 -13.26 -30.04
C LEU A 388 -6.99 -12.36 -30.83
N CYS A 389 -7.81 -12.95 -31.70
CA CYS A 389 -8.77 -12.21 -32.51
C CYS A 389 -10.16 -12.09 -31.87
N ARG A 390 -10.39 -12.70 -30.70
CA ARG A 390 -11.71 -12.70 -30.05
C ARG A 390 -11.77 -11.62 -28.97
N LYS A 391 -12.87 -10.87 -28.97
CA LYS A 391 -13.17 -9.78 -28.02
C LYS A 391 -13.57 -10.31 -26.61
N ASP A 392 -12.89 -11.33 -26.12
CA ASP A 392 -13.08 -11.79 -24.75
C ASP A 392 -12.17 -11.00 -23.80
N ASP A 393 -12.75 -9.96 -23.19
CA ASP A 393 -12.10 -9.09 -22.19
C ASP A 393 -11.40 -9.88 -21.07
N LYS A 394 -11.94 -11.06 -20.72
CA LYS A 394 -11.38 -11.93 -19.69
C LYS A 394 -10.03 -12.50 -20.12
N THR A 395 -10.00 -13.24 -21.24
CA THR A 395 -8.76 -13.86 -21.75
C THR A 395 -7.69 -12.79 -21.96
N TYR A 396 -8.10 -11.63 -22.48
CA TYR A 396 -7.21 -10.52 -22.74
C TYR A 396 -6.41 -10.08 -21.50
N LYS A 397 -7.11 -9.78 -20.41
CA LYS A 397 -6.49 -9.31 -19.16
C LYS A 397 -5.57 -10.35 -18.54
N ILE A 398 -5.97 -11.64 -18.58
CA ILE A 398 -5.14 -12.75 -18.11
C ILE A 398 -3.82 -12.78 -18.88
N MET A 399 -3.89 -12.69 -20.22
CA MET A 399 -2.72 -12.74 -21.09
C MET A 399 -1.77 -11.59 -20.82
N LEU A 400 -2.25 -10.34 -20.81
CA LEU A 400 -1.40 -9.20 -20.51
C LEU A 400 -0.75 -9.28 -19.13
N ALA A 401 -1.55 -9.59 -18.10
CA ALA A 401 -1.04 -9.64 -16.74
C ALA A 401 0.00 -10.75 -16.57
N GLY A 402 -0.26 -11.95 -17.10
CA GLY A 402 0.65 -13.08 -17.01
C GLY A 402 1.95 -12.88 -17.78
N LEU A 403 1.88 -12.30 -18.99
CA LEU A 403 3.07 -11.93 -19.76
C LEU A 403 3.88 -10.85 -19.05
N ARG A 404 3.24 -9.78 -18.56
CA ARG A 404 3.92 -8.70 -17.85
C ARG A 404 4.57 -9.19 -16.56
N TYR A 405 3.88 -10.06 -15.82
CA TYR A 405 4.42 -10.71 -14.64
C TYR A 405 5.64 -11.55 -15.00
N GLY A 406 5.52 -12.50 -15.94
CA GLY A 406 6.62 -13.39 -16.34
C GLY A 406 7.86 -12.64 -16.81
N ILE A 407 7.66 -11.61 -17.63
CA ILE A 407 8.75 -10.72 -18.07
C ILE A 407 9.43 -10.01 -16.89
N SER A 408 8.64 -9.49 -15.94
CA SER A 408 9.17 -8.80 -14.75
C SER A 408 9.99 -9.74 -13.86
N ARG A 409 9.55 -11.00 -13.71
CA ARG A 409 10.30 -12.03 -12.97
C ARG A 409 11.66 -12.33 -13.59
N VAL A 410 11.67 -12.51 -14.92
CA VAL A 410 12.90 -12.71 -15.68
C VAL A 410 13.85 -11.52 -15.50
N GLU A 411 13.34 -10.29 -15.57
CA GLU A 411 14.15 -9.07 -15.32
C GLU A 411 14.76 -9.06 -13.91
N GLU A 412 13.98 -9.36 -12.88
CA GLU A 412 14.44 -9.35 -11.48
C GLU A 412 15.54 -10.40 -11.26
N LYS A 413 15.34 -11.63 -11.76
CA LYS A 413 16.31 -12.73 -11.63
C LYS A 413 17.59 -12.51 -12.46
N MET A 414 17.48 -11.89 -13.64
CA MET A 414 18.67 -11.51 -14.42
C MET A 414 19.50 -10.45 -13.68
N LYS A 415 18.85 -9.47 -13.01
CA LYS A 415 19.56 -8.44 -12.22
C LYS A 415 20.22 -9.01 -10.97
N SER A 416 19.65 -10.07 -10.38
CA SER A 416 20.24 -10.77 -9.24
C SER A 416 21.31 -11.80 -9.63
N GLY A 417 21.74 -11.85 -10.89
CA GLY A 417 22.75 -12.79 -11.39
C GLY A 417 22.28 -14.23 -11.60
N GLY A 418 20.99 -14.54 -11.42
CA GLY A 418 20.50 -15.92 -11.31
C GLY A 418 20.17 -16.65 -12.62
N ILE A 419 20.39 -16.05 -13.81
CA ILE A 419 19.95 -16.61 -15.10
C ILE A 419 21.09 -16.76 -16.12
N TYR A 420 22.28 -16.23 -15.84
CA TYR A 420 23.38 -16.18 -16.81
C TYR A 420 24.61 -17.04 -16.49
N ASP A 421 24.56 -17.86 -15.45
CA ASP A 421 25.59 -18.88 -15.18
C ASP A 421 25.22 -20.23 -15.81
#